data_AF-A0A7W0WCN1-F1
#
_entry.id   AF-A0A7W0WCN1-F1
#
_cell.length_a   1.000
_cell.length_b   1.000
_cell.length_c   1.000
_cell.angle_alpha   90.00
_cell.angle_beta   90.00
_cell.angle_gamma   90.00
#
_symmetry.space_group_name_H-M   'P 1'
#
loop_
_entity.id
_entity.type
_entity.pdbx_description
1 polymer ?
#
loop_
_entity_poly.entity_id
_entity_poly.type
_entity_poly.pdbx_seq_one_letter_code
_entity_poly.pdbx_strand_id
1 'polypeptide(L)'
;MSAVPAPRRVRAQGVAAEFAKISAFLRRDFLQAWSYRAAFVTDAVGLALQTALFFYISKIVDPNVLPTFGGSRVSYLEYVVVGIAMTMLIALGIFRAAAAFRNEQLMGTLEVLLMTPTAPWTIQIGSIVYDLVYIPLRTGLFFVVVALATEVS
;
A
#
# COMPACT_ATOMS: atom_id res chain seq x y z
N MET A 1 -12.75 46.38 2.42
CA MET A 1 -12.42 45.37 3.45
C MET A 1 -11.11 44.71 3.07
N SER A 2 -9.99 45.14 3.67
CA SER A 2 -8.69 44.49 3.51
C SER A 2 -8.66 43.23 4.40
N ALA A 3 -8.39 42.08 3.80
CA ALA A 3 -8.17 40.86 4.55
C ALA A 3 -6.88 41.01 5.36
N VAL A 4 -7.00 41.18 6.68
CA VAL A 4 -5.86 41.14 7.60
C VAL A 4 -5.23 39.76 7.46
N PRO A 5 -3.97 39.64 6.99
CA PRO A 5 -3.32 38.34 6.86
C PRO A 5 -3.16 37.73 8.24
N ALA A 6 -3.73 36.54 8.44
CA ALA A 6 -3.61 35.82 9.70
C ALA A 6 -2.13 35.65 10.09
N PRO A 7 -1.77 35.85 11.37
CA PRO A 7 -0.38 35.79 11.81
C PRO A 7 0.24 34.42 11.46
N ARG A 8 1.49 34.43 10.98
CA ARG A 8 2.23 33.24 10.50
C ARG A 8 2.14 32.01 11.43
N ARG A 9 2.08 32.23 12.75
CA ARG A 9 1.93 31.18 13.77
C ARG A 9 0.60 30.43 13.68
N VAL A 10 -0.52 31.11 13.39
CA VAL A 10 -1.85 30.49 13.25
C VAL A 10 -1.91 29.61 12.00
N ARG A 11 -1.28 30.04 10.89
CA ARG A 11 -1.12 29.22 9.69
C ARG A 11 -0.27 27.97 9.93
N ALA A 12 0.87 28.11 10.61
CA ALA A 12 1.74 26.98 10.93
C ALA A 12 1.07 25.96 11.88
N GLN A 13 0.30 26.45 12.86
CA GLN A 13 -0.51 25.61 13.75
C GLN A 13 -1.61 24.86 12.99
N GLY A 14 -2.27 25.50 12.03
CA GLY A 14 -3.26 24.85 11.16
C GLY A 14 -2.64 23.72 10.33
N VAL A 15 -1.47 23.96 9.72
CA VAL A 15 -0.77 22.93 8.93
C VAL A 15 -0.32 21.76 9.82
N ALA A 16 0.26 22.03 10.98
CA ALA A 16 0.64 20.99 11.94
C ALA A 16 -0.57 20.18 12.42
N ALA A 17 -1.72 20.83 12.64
CA ALA A 17 -2.96 20.16 13.00
C ALA A 17 -3.48 19.24 11.88
N GLU A 18 -3.39 19.65 10.60
CA GLU A 18 -3.74 18.79 9.47
C GLU A 18 -2.82 17.56 9.37
N PHE A 19 -1.51 17.72 9.57
CA PHE A 19 -0.59 16.58 9.61
C PHE A 19 -0.88 15.63 10.79
N ALA A 20 -1.26 16.17 11.96
CA ALA A 20 -1.67 15.34 13.08
C ALA A 20 -2.91 14.49 12.75
N LYS A 21 -3.85 15.01 11.94
CA LYS A 21 -5.02 14.24 11.50
C LYS A 21 -4.64 13.04 10.62
N ILE A 22 -3.62 13.16 9.77
CA ILE A 22 -3.11 12.02 8.98
C ILE A 22 -2.70 10.85 9.88
N SER A 23 -2.01 11.14 11.00
CA SER A 23 -1.67 10.10 11.98
C SER A 23 -2.90 9.47 12.65
N ALA A 24 -3.97 10.24 12.82
CA ALA A 24 -5.24 9.74 13.36
C ALA A 24 -5.95 8.80 12.36
N PHE A 25 -5.95 9.13 11.06
CA PHE A 25 -6.42 8.23 10.00
C PHE A 25 -5.63 6.93 9.98
N LEU A 26 -4.29 7.02 10.01
CA LEU A 26 -3.42 5.84 10.05
C LEU A 26 -3.75 4.93 11.23
N ARG A 27 -3.90 5.51 12.43
CA ARG A 27 -4.26 4.76 13.64
C ARG A 27 -5.65 4.13 13.53
N ARG A 28 -6.64 4.86 13.04
CA ARG A 28 -8.01 4.38 12.83
C ARG A 28 -8.00 3.13 11.94
N ASP A 29 -7.39 3.26 10.78
CA ASP A 29 -7.38 2.20 9.76
C ASP A 29 -6.56 0.99 10.22
N PHE A 30 -5.45 1.21 10.93
CA PHE A 30 -4.69 0.13 11.56
C PHE A 30 -5.52 -0.64 12.60
N LEU A 31 -6.21 0.07 13.51
CA LEU A 31 -7.07 -0.58 14.51
C LEU A 31 -8.23 -1.32 13.87
N GLN A 32 -8.81 -0.77 12.81
CA GLN A 32 -9.84 -1.43 12.03
C GLN A 32 -9.29 -2.71 11.41
N ALA A 33 -8.16 -2.64 10.69
CA ALA A 33 -7.52 -3.81 10.13
C ALA A 33 -7.24 -4.87 11.21
N TRP A 34 -6.61 -4.48 12.32
CA TRP A 34 -6.26 -5.35 13.46
C TRP A 34 -7.47 -6.07 14.06
N SER A 35 -8.62 -5.41 14.08
CA SER A 35 -9.87 -6.01 14.56
C SER A 35 -10.35 -7.16 13.66
N TYR A 36 -10.04 -7.11 12.36
CA TYR A 36 -10.35 -8.15 11.37
C TYR A 36 -9.19 -9.13 11.17
N ARG A 37 -8.85 -9.88 12.23
CA ARG A 37 -7.73 -10.85 12.24
C ARG A 37 -7.80 -11.88 11.10
N ALA A 38 -9.02 -12.27 10.68
CA ALA A 38 -9.22 -13.17 9.54
C ALA A 38 -8.67 -12.59 8.22
N ALA A 39 -8.75 -11.27 8.02
CA ALA A 39 -8.21 -10.63 6.82
C ALA A 39 -6.68 -10.79 6.74
N PHE A 40 -5.96 -10.65 7.87
CA PHE A 40 -4.51 -10.90 7.90
C PHE A 40 -4.15 -12.35 7.61
N VAL A 41 -4.90 -13.31 8.16
CA VAL A 41 -4.65 -14.73 7.90
C VAL A 41 -4.86 -15.04 6.42
N THR A 42 -5.98 -14.58 5.85
CA THR A 42 -6.27 -14.77 4.42
C THR A 42 -5.21 -14.11 3.54
N ASP A 43 -4.73 -12.93 3.92
CA ASP A 43 -3.68 -12.23 3.18
C ASP A 43 -2.35 -12.99 3.22
N ALA A 44 -1.95 -13.49 4.39
CA ALA A 44 -0.73 -14.29 4.56
C ALA A 44 -0.81 -15.64 3.81
N VAL A 45 -1.95 -16.32 3.88
CA VAL A 45 -2.19 -17.57 3.12
C VAL A 45 -2.15 -17.28 1.62
N GLY A 46 -2.77 -16.19 1.18
CA GLY A 46 -2.72 -15.76 -0.22
C GLY A 46 -1.29 -15.51 -0.70
N LEU A 47 -0.48 -14.84 0.12
CA LEU A 47 0.94 -14.60 -0.17
C LEU A 47 1.74 -15.91 -0.27
N ALA A 48 1.51 -16.85 0.65
CA ALA A 48 2.17 -18.16 0.65
C ALA A 48 1.80 -18.97 -0.60
N LEU A 49 0.51 -19.04 -0.93
CA LEU A 49 0.02 -19.73 -2.13
C LEU A 49 0.55 -19.10 -3.42
N GLN A 50 0.57 -17.77 -3.50
CA GLN A 50 1.14 -17.03 -4.62
C GLN A 50 2.63 -17.34 -4.79
N THR A 51 3.39 -17.36 -3.70
CA THR A 51 4.82 -17.69 -3.70
C THR A 51 5.05 -19.13 -4.16
N ALA A 52 4.29 -20.08 -3.62
CA ALA A 52 4.37 -21.48 -4.01
C ALA A 52 4.06 -21.68 -5.50
N LEU A 53 3.02 -21.01 -6.02
CA LEU A 53 2.68 -21.05 -7.43
C LEU A 53 3.85 -20.58 -8.30
N PHE A 54 4.42 -19.40 -8.02
CA PHE A 54 5.55 -18.89 -8.81
C PHE A 54 6.82 -19.73 -8.66
N PHE A 55 7.05 -20.33 -7.49
CA PHE A 55 8.12 -21.29 -7.30
C PHE A 55 7.96 -22.51 -8.20
N TYR A 56 6.78 -23.13 -8.28
CA TYR A 56 6.57 -24.27 -9.17
C TYR A 56 6.63 -23.87 -10.65
N ILE A 57 6.12 -22.69 -11.02
CA ILE A 57 6.25 -22.19 -12.39
C ILE A 57 7.72 -21.99 -12.75
N SER A 58 8.56 -21.50 -11.82
CA SER A 58 9.99 -21.30 -12.09
C SER A 58 10.74 -22.60 -12.42
N LYS A 59 10.27 -23.75 -11.92
CA LYS A 59 10.81 -25.07 -12.24
C LYS A 59 10.38 -25.59 -13.62
N ILE A 60 9.31 -25.03 -14.21
CA ILE A 60 8.78 -25.43 -15.52
C ILE A 60 9.33 -24.55 -16.63
N VAL A 61 9.57 -23.27 -16.35
CA VAL A 61 10.06 -22.31 -17.35
C VAL A 61 11.50 -22.64 -17.76
N ASP A 62 11.74 -22.75 -19.06
CA ASP A 62 13.09 -22.93 -19.61
C ASP A 62 13.96 -21.70 -19.30
N PRO A 63 15.10 -21.85 -18.60
CA PRO A 63 16.01 -20.74 -18.35
C PRO A 63 16.55 -20.05 -19.61
N ASN A 64 16.52 -20.72 -20.77
CA ASN A 64 17.04 -20.18 -22.03
C ASN A 64 16.15 -19.11 -22.68
N VAL A 65 14.87 -19.04 -22.32
CA VAL A 65 13.96 -18.00 -22.84
C VAL A 65 14.00 -16.71 -22.00
N LEU A 66 14.74 -16.71 -20.89
CA LEU A 66 14.83 -15.58 -19.97
C LEU A 66 15.91 -14.58 -20.40
N PRO A 67 15.66 -13.27 -20.24
CA PRO A 67 16.66 -12.25 -20.55
C PRO A 67 17.88 -12.35 -19.62
N THR A 68 19.06 -12.16 -20.20
CA THR A 68 20.32 -12.03 -19.47
C THR A 68 20.57 -10.57 -19.09
N PHE A 69 20.89 -10.31 -17.83
CA PHE A 69 21.24 -8.98 -17.35
C PHE A 69 22.70 -8.98 -16.87
N GLY A 70 23.53 -8.10 -17.42
CA GLY A 70 24.94 -7.99 -17.02
C GLY A 70 25.77 -9.27 -17.20
N GLY A 71 25.37 -10.15 -18.13
CA GLY A 71 26.03 -11.44 -18.36
C GLY A 71 25.59 -12.59 -17.45
N SER A 72 24.73 -12.32 -16.45
CA SER A 72 24.12 -13.36 -15.60
C SER A 72 22.69 -13.66 -16.06
N ARG A 73 22.31 -14.94 -16.02
CA ARG A 73 20.93 -15.37 -16.25
C ARG A 73 20.12 -15.16 -14.98
N VAL A 74 18.99 -14.47 -15.12
CA VAL A 74 18.05 -14.23 -14.03
C VAL A 74 17.06 -15.40 -13.99
N SER A 75 16.73 -15.87 -12.80
CA SER A 75 15.71 -16.91 -12.62
C SER A 75 14.33 -16.35 -12.94
N TYR A 76 13.40 -17.23 -13.37
CA TYR A 76 12.02 -16.81 -13.60
C TYR A 76 11.40 -16.14 -12.36
N LEU A 77 11.77 -16.65 -11.18
CA LEU A 77 11.26 -16.16 -9.91
C LEU A 77 11.72 -14.71 -9.66
N GLU A 78 13.01 -14.40 -9.81
CA GLU A 78 13.55 -13.04 -9.72
C GLU A 78 12.90 -12.09 -10.74
N TYR A 79 12.72 -12.55 -11.98
CA TYR A 79 12.07 -11.77 -13.03
C TYR A 79 10.62 -11.39 -12.67
N VAL A 80 9.82 -12.37 -12.26
CA VAL A 80 8.41 -12.16 -11.92
C VAL A 80 8.23 -11.29 -10.68
N VAL A 81 9.10 -11.45 -9.68
CA VAL A 81 9.03 -10.66 -8.43
C VAL A 81 9.15 -9.17 -8.71
N VAL A 82 10.08 -8.77 -9.60
CA VAL A 82 10.23 -7.38 -10.03
C VAL A 82 8.97 -6.89 -10.77
N GLY A 83 8.40 -7.72 -11.64
CA GLY A 83 7.15 -7.40 -12.33
C GLY A 83 6.00 -7.16 -11.34
N ILE A 84 5.82 -8.06 -10.37
CA ILE A 84 4.80 -7.93 -9.31
C ILE A 84 5.02 -6.65 -8.50
N ALA A 85 6.26 -6.35 -8.12
CA ALA A 85 6.63 -5.13 -7.41
C ALA A 85 6.12 -3.89 -8.15
N MET A 86 6.44 -3.81 -9.44
CA MET A 86 6.11 -2.68 -10.29
C MET A 86 4.60 -2.56 -10.48
N THR A 87 3.91 -3.66 -10.78
CA THR A 87 2.44 -3.66 -10.92
C THR A 87 1.74 -3.23 -9.63
N MET A 88 2.22 -3.67 -8.47
CA MET A 88 1.65 -3.29 -7.18
C MET A 88 1.81 -1.80 -6.89
N LEU A 89 2.98 -1.22 -7.14
CA LEU A 89 3.21 0.22 -6.94
C LEU A 89 2.30 1.06 -7.85
N ILE A 90 2.14 0.65 -9.11
CA ILE A 90 1.22 1.30 -10.06
C ILE A 90 -0.22 1.18 -9.57
N ALA A 91 -0.65 -0.02 -9.18
CA ALA A 91 -2.00 -0.27 -8.70
C ALA A 91 -2.32 0.53 -7.42
N LEU A 92 -1.31 0.70 -6.55
CA LEU A 92 -1.41 1.50 -5.34
C LEU A 92 -1.72 2.98 -5.66
N GLY A 93 -1.04 3.55 -6.65
CA GLY A 93 -1.24 4.95 -7.04
C GLY A 93 -2.57 5.21 -7.76
N ILE A 94 -3.06 4.24 -8.54
CA ILE A 94 -4.23 4.44 -9.42
C ILE A 94 -5.54 4.09 -8.71
N PHE A 95 -5.61 2.94 -8.03
CA PHE A 95 -6.89 2.38 -7.61
C PHE A 95 -7.24 2.63 -6.14
N ARG A 96 -6.24 2.88 -5.27
CA ARG A 96 -6.47 2.94 -3.81
C ARG A 96 -7.27 4.16 -3.39
N ALA A 97 -6.99 5.32 -4.00
CA ALA A 97 -7.76 6.54 -3.77
C ALA A 97 -9.25 6.34 -4.10
N ALA A 98 -9.55 5.82 -5.28
CA ALA A 98 -10.93 5.58 -5.72
C ALA A 98 -11.64 4.53 -4.85
N ALA A 99 -10.94 3.45 -4.48
CA ALA A 99 -11.48 2.40 -3.62
C ALA A 99 -11.79 2.93 -2.21
N ALA A 100 -10.90 3.76 -1.64
CA ALA A 100 -11.11 4.35 -0.31
C ALA A 100 -12.35 5.27 -0.30
N PHE A 101 -12.51 6.13 -1.32
CA PHE A 101 -13.70 6.96 -1.46
C PHE A 101 -14.98 6.14 -1.58
N ARG A 102 -14.98 5.11 -2.45
CA ARG A 102 -16.13 4.21 -2.61
C ARG A 102 -16.47 3.49 -1.30
N ASN A 103 -15.48 3.08 -0.52
CA ASN A 103 -15.72 2.43 0.77
C ASN A 103 -16.37 3.38 1.78
N GLU A 104 -15.89 4.62 1.90
CA GLU A 104 -16.49 5.63 2.77
C GLU A 104 -17.92 5.99 2.31
N GLN A 105 -18.23 5.92 1.01
CA GLN A 105 -19.60 6.04 0.49
C GLN A 105 -20.48 4.86 0.89
N LEU A 106 -20.01 3.62 0.70
CA LEU A 106 -20.76 2.41 1.03
C LEU A 106 -21.04 2.28 2.54
N MET A 107 -20.12 2.79 3.37
CA MET A 107 -20.28 2.83 4.82
C MET A 107 -21.13 4.01 5.31
N GLY A 108 -21.49 4.96 4.42
CA GLY A 108 -22.23 6.17 4.78
C GLY A 108 -21.44 7.18 5.61
N THR A 109 -20.11 7.05 5.65
CA THR A 109 -19.21 7.87 6.48
C THR A 109 -18.62 9.05 5.73
N LEU A 110 -18.71 9.07 4.39
CA LEU A 110 -18.18 10.15 3.57
C LEU A 110 -18.77 11.52 3.94
N GLU A 111 -20.09 11.61 4.12
CA GLU A 111 -20.77 12.87 4.46
C GLU A 111 -20.31 13.41 5.81
N VAL A 112 -20.21 12.51 6.80
CA VAL A 112 -19.71 12.84 8.15
C VAL A 112 -18.27 13.35 8.07
N LEU A 113 -17.43 12.69 7.28
CA LEU A 113 -16.04 13.08 7.09
C LEU A 113 -15.90 14.48 6.48
N LEU A 114 -16.72 14.79 5.47
CA LEU A 114 -16.74 16.08 4.78
C LEU A 114 -17.33 17.22 5.63
N MET A 115 -18.14 16.90 6.64
CA MET A 115 -18.63 17.88 7.62
C MET A 115 -17.60 18.23 8.70
N THR A 116 -16.52 17.45 8.83
CA THR A 116 -15.45 17.79 9.77
C THR A 116 -14.63 18.99 9.27
N PRO A 117 -14.03 19.80 10.17
CA PRO A 117 -13.15 20.90 9.78
C PRO A 117 -11.78 20.37 9.33
N THR A 118 -11.74 19.50 8.33
CA THR A 118 -10.56 18.83 7.79
C THR A 118 -10.43 19.16 6.31
N ALA A 119 -9.22 19.51 5.87
CA ALA A 119 -9.05 19.89 4.48
C ALA A 119 -9.30 18.68 3.54
N PRO A 120 -9.89 18.87 2.35
CA PRO A 120 -10.15 17.77 1.41
C PRO A 120 -8.90 16.97 1.03
N TRP A 121 -7.73 17.62 0.93
CA TRP A 121 -6.47 16.94 0.65
C TRP A 121 -6.02 16.03 1.82
N THR A 122 -6.25 16.46 3.06
CA THR A 122 -5.96 15.67 4.27
C THR A 122 -6.87 14.45 4.35
N ILE A 123 -8.14 14.61 3.97
CA ILE A 123 -9.09 13.50 3.82
C ILE A 123 -8.59 12.51 2.74
N GLN A 124 -8.20 13.01 1.58
CA GLN A 124 -7.75 12.19 0.45
C GLN A 124 -6.46 11.40 0.75
N ILE A 125 -5.49 12.03 1.43
CA ILE A 125 -4.25 11.36 1.83
C ILE A 125 -4.52 10.45 3.03
N GLY A 126 -5.29 10.91 4.01
CA GLY A 126 -5.68 10.14 5.19
C GLY A 126 -6.40 8.84 4.83
N SER A 127 -7.25 8.85 3.79
CA SER A 127 -7.99 7.65 3.37
C SER A 127 -7.13 6.57 2.71
N ILE A 128 -5.89 6.89 2.30
CA ILE A 128 -4.95 5.94 1.70
C ILE A 128 -3.66 5.77 2.49
N VAL A 129 -3.43 6.54 3.55
CA VAL A 129 -2.14 6.56 4.27
C VAL A 129 -1.80 5.21 4.87
N TYR A 130 -2.81 4.46 5.34
CA TYR A 130 -2.61 3.10 5.81
C TYR A 130 -2.14 2.18 4.69
N ASP A 131 -2.79 2.20 3.53
CA ASP A 131 -2.42 1.40 2.37
C ASP A 131 -1.01 1.77 1.85
N LEU A 132 -0.64 3.05 1.90
CA LEU A 132 0.70 3.54 1.56
C LEU A 132 1.81 2.97 2.44
N VAL A 133 1.49 2.61 3.69
CA VAL A 133 2.45 2.00 4.63
C VAL A 133 2.38 0.47 4.55
N TYR A 134 1.17 -0.08 4.60
CA TYR A 134 0.94 -1.52 4.67
C TYR A 134 1.38 -2.27 3.42
N ILE A 135 1.05 -1.76 2.23
CA ILE A 135 1.32 -2.47 0.97
C ILE A 135 2.83 -2.61 0.73
N PRO A 136 3.66 -1.56 0.84
CA PRO A 136 5.11 -1.72 0.71
C PRO A 136 5.73 -2.68 1.73
N LEU A 137 5.26 -2.65 2.99
CA LEU A 137 5.74 -3.57 4.02
C LEU A 137 5.40 -5.03 3.67
N ARG A 138 4.16 -5.29 3.24
CA ARG A 138 3.72 -6.60 2.78
C ARG A 138 4.50 -7.08 1.56
N THR A 139 4.74 -6.19 0.59
CA THR A 139 5.53 -6.51 -0.61
C THR A 139 6.99 -6.77 -0.27
N GLY A 140 7.58 -6.01 0.66
CA GLY A 140 8.92 -6.28 1.17
C GLY A 140 9.00 -7.66 1.85
N LEU A 141 8.00 -8.02 2.65
CA LEU A 141 7.90 -9.37 3.23
C LEU A 141 7.82 -10.45 2.15
N PHE A 142 7.03 -10.24 1.10
CA PHE A 142 6.99 -11.15 -0.04
C PHE A 142 8.37 -11.36 -0.69
N PHE A 143 9.15 -10.29 -0.89
CA PHE A 143 10.51 -10.42 -1.43
C PHE A 143 11.43 -11.20 -0.51
N VAL A 144 11.34 -10.99 0.81
CA VAL A 144 12.14 -11.76 1.78
C VAL A 144 11.78 -13.24 1.72
N VAL A 145 10.49 -13.57 1.72
CA VAL A 145 10.03 -14.97 1.64
C VAL A 145 10.50 -15.63 0.34
N VAL A 146 10.42 -14.91 -0.77
CA VAL A 146 10.90 -15.39 -2.06
C VAL A 146 12.40 -15.57 -2.09
N ALA A 147 13.18 -14.60 -1.60
CA ALA A 147 14.64 -14.67 -1.57
C ALA A 147 15.11 -15.90 -0.76
N LEU A 148 14.47 -16.16 0.38
CA LEU A 148 14.74 -17.37 1.17
C LEU A 148 14.35 -18.64 0.41
N ALA A 149 13.25 -18.63 -0.36
CA ALA A 149 12.86 -19.78 -1.17
C ALA A 149 13.86 -20.05 -2.31
N THR A 150 14.48 -19.01 -2.89
CA THR A 150 15.51 -19.16 -3.92
C THR A 150 16.85 -19.65 -3.36
N GLU A 151 17.25 -19.23 -2.16
CA GLU A 151 18.51 -19.70 -1.53
C GLU A 151 18.47 -21.19 -1.17
N VAL A 152 17.29 -21.74 -0.91
CA VAL A 152 17.10 -23.15 -0.53
C VAL A 152 17.06 -24.09 -1.75
N SER A 153 16.96 -23.57 -2.97
CA SER A 153 16.61 -24.33 -4.18
C SER A 153 17.72 -24.43 -5.22
#